data_AF-A0A0C9W5D3-F1
#
_entry.id   AF-A0A0C9W5D3-F1
#
_cell.length_a   1.000
_cell.length_b   1.000
_cell.length_c   1.000
_cell.angle_alpha   90.00
_cell.angle_beta   90.00
_cell.angle_gamma   90.00
#
_symmetry.space_group_name_H-M   'P 1'
#
loop_
_entity.id
_entity.type
_entity.pdbx_description
1 polymer ?
#
loop_
_entity_poly.entity_id
_entity_poly.type
_entity_poly.pdbx_seq_one_letter_code
_entity_poly.pdbx_strand_id
1 'polypeptide(L)'
;MAKNVEGIKPLHKAHKDVDALKDLLLNHYGYKEEDIIVMKDSKGHPPELWPTAKLILRKIDWLVKDASENDQFFFYYSGHGKQTACSHDSEIDGKDEGIYGANGPSIIDNKLKERLVDPLIRGSKLFALFDCCHSETILGI
;
A
#
# COMPACT_ATOMS: atom_id res chain seq x y z
N MET A 1 6.03 -18.76 -1.94
CA MET A 1 4.89 -18.55 -1.03
C MET A 1 5.44 -17.79 0.14
N ALA A 2 4.95 -16.56 0.35
CA ALA A 2 5.06 -15.98 1.67
C ALA A 2 4.47 -17.01 2.66
N LYS A 3 5.13 -17.20 3.80
CA LYS A 3 4.68 -18.20 4.79
C LYS A 3 3.21 -17.91 5.06
N ASN A 4 2.34 -18.93 4.96
CA ASN A 4 0.95 -18.79 5.37
C ASN A 4 0.96 -18.22 6.79
N VAL A 5 0.59 -16.96 6.91
CA VAL A 5 0.39 -16.33 8.21
C VAL A 5 -0.79 -17.06 8.80
N GLU A 6 -0.60 -17.71 9.95
CA GLU A 6 -1.65 -18.52 10.58
C GLU A 6 -2.95 -17.70 10.68
N GLY A 7 -4.05 -18.27 10.16
CA GLY A 7 -5.37 -17.64 10.18
C GLY A 7 -5.70 -16.73 8.98
N ILE A 8 -4.75 -16.40 8.11
CA ILE A 8 -5.00 -15.55 6.93
C ILE A 8 -5.25 -16.40 5.67
N LYS A 9 -6.45 -16.26 5.08
CA LYS A 9 -6.83 -17.00 3.86
C LYS A 9 -6.19 -16.38 2.61
N PRO A 10 -5.80 -17.18 1.60
CA PRO A 10 -5.33 -16.63 0.32
C PRO A 10 -6.38 -15.78 -0.38
N LEU A 11 -5.97 -14.65 -0.97
CA LEU A 11 -6.79 -13.83 -1.87
C LEU A 11 -6.35 -14.08 -3.30
N HIS A 12 -7.21 -14.68 -4.12
CA HIS A 12 -6.84 -15.13 -5.46
C HIS A 12 -6.90 -14.03 -6.53
N LYS A 13 -7.50 -12.87 -6.22
CA LYS A 13 -7.67 -11.77 -7.17
C LYS A 13 -6.67 -10.62 -6.97
N ALA A 14 -6.18 -10.39 -5.75
CA ALA A 14 -5.30 -9.27 -5.43
C ALA A 14 -4.11 -9.11 -6.39
N HIS A 15 -3.45 -10.21 -6.79
CA HIS A 15 -2.37 -10.16 -7.78
C HIS A 15 -2.83 -9.69 -9.16
N LYS A 16 -4.01 -10.15 -9.61
CA LYS A 16 -4.61 -9.76 -10.88
C LYS A 16 -5.09 -8.31 -10.86
N ASP A 17 -5.58 -7.83 -9.72
CA ASP A 17 -6.08 -6.47 -9.58
C ASP A 17 -4.92 -5.47 -9.72
N VAL A 18 -3.76 -5.78 -9.13
CA VAL A 18 -2.53 -4.98 -9.29
C VAL A 18 -2.03 -5.00 -10.75
N ASP A 19 -2.09 -6.16 -11.42
CA ASP A 19 -1.69 -6.27 -12.83
C ASP A 19 -2.62 -5.45 -13.74
N ALA A 20 -3.93 -5.53 -13.52
CA ALA A 20 -4.92 -4.76 -14.28
C ALA A 20 -4.74 -3.25 -14.09
N LEU A 21 -4.45 -2.81 -12.86
CA LEU A 21 -4.18 -1.39 -12.61
C LEU A 21 -2.88 -0.93 -13.26
N LYS A 22 -1.80 -1.73 -13.20
CA LYS A 22 -0.56 -1.41 -13.92
C LYS A 22 -0.84 -1.22 -15.41
N ASP A 23 -1.55 -2.16 -16.03
CA ASP A 23 -1.90 -2.07 -17.45
C ASP A 23 -2.72 -0.81 -17.76
N LEU A 24 -3.64 -0.44 -16.87
CA LEU A 24 -4.43 0.79 -17.00
C LEU A 24 -3.53 2.05 -16.94
N LEU A 25 -2.61 2.13 -15.97
CA LEU A 25 -1.70 3.27 -15.79
C LEU A 25 -0.79 3.46 -17.02
N LEU A 26 -0.25 2.37 -17.55
CA LEU A 26 0.60 2.39 -18.74
C LEU A 26 -0.17 2.76 -20.01
N ASN A 27 -1.29 2.09 -20.26
CA ASN A 27 -1.97 2.17 -21.56
C ASN A 27 -2.92 3.37 -21.69
N HIS A 28 -3.39 3.93 -20.58
CA HIS A 28 -4.41 4.99 -20.60
C HIS A 28 -4.02 6.28 -19.89
N TYR A 29 -3.15 6.22 -18.87
CA TYR A 29 -2.75 7.39 -18.10
C TYR A 29 -1.32 7.88 -18.40
N GLY A 30 -0.58 7.18 -19.27
CA GLY A 30 0.72 7.62 -19.75
C GLY A 30 1.86 7.50 -18.72
N TYR A 31 1.69 6.69 -17.68
CA TYR A 31 2.79 6.34 -16.78
C TYR A 31 3.83 5.50 -17.54
N LYS A 32 5.10 5.66 -17.18
CA LYS A 32 6.17 4.84 -17.76
C LYS A 32 6.38 3.59 -16.94
N GLU A 33 6.83 2.53 -17.60
CA GLU A 33 7.18 1.26 -16.96
C GLU A 33 8.26 1.46 -15.87
N GLU A 34 9.26 2.31 -16.11
CA GLU A 34 10.32 2.60 -15.14
C GLU A 34 9.85 3.33 -13.88
N ASP A 35 8.69 3.99 -13.93
CA ASP A 35 8.11 4.75 -12.83
C ASP A 35 7.13 3.90 -11.99
N ILE A 36 6.91 2.62 -12.35
CA ILE A 36 5.97 1.73 -11.68
C ILE A 36 6.71 0.56 -11.01
N ILE A 37 6.45 0.37 -9.70
CA ILE A 37 6.92 -0.81 -8.96
C ILE A 37 5.72 -1.69 -8.60
N VAL A 38 5.72 -2.93 -9.10
CA VAL A 38 4.73 -3.95 -8.73
C VAL A 38 5.32 -4.92 -7.72
N MET A 39 4.59 -5.13 -6.62
CA MET A 39 4.96 -6.05 -5.54
C MET A 39 3.90 -7.13 -5.39
N LYS A 40 4.28 -8.41 -5.57
CA LYS A 40 3.37 -9.57 -5.46
C LYS A 40 4.09 -10.75 -4.83
N ASP A 41 3.43 -11.47 -3.92
CA ASP A 41 3.96 -12.68 -3.26
C ASP A 41 3.65 -13.99 -4.01
N SER A 42 3.70 -13.94 -5.34
CA SER A 42 3.48 -15.11 -6.20
C SER A 42 4.80 -15.83 -6.54
N LYS A 43 4.73 -17.13 -6.84
CA LYS A 43 5.93 -17.93 -7.19
C LYS A 43 6.66 -17.44 -8.45
N GLY A 44 5.95 -16.76 -9.36
CA GLY A 44 6.51 -16.22 -10.60
C GLY A 44 7.01 -14.78 -10.49
N HIS A 45 6.86 -14.14 -9.32
CA HIS A 45 7.34 -12.77 -9.08
C HIS A 45 8.65 -12.80 -8.30
N PRO A 46 9.61 -11.89 -8.59
CA PRO A 46 10.89 -11.86 -7.89
C PRO A 46 10.71 -11.81 -6.35
N PRO A 47 11.30 -12.74 -5.57
CA PRO A 47 11.15 -12.79 -4.12
C PRO A 47 11.54 -11.50 -3.39
N GLU A 48 12.48 -10.74 -3.94
CA GLU A 48 12.90 -9.43 -3.46
C GLU A 48 11.85 -8.33 -3.63
N LEU A 49 10.78 -8.58 -4.39
CA LEU A 49 9.61 -7.74 -4.57
C LEU A 49 8.35 -8.30 -3.88
N TRP A 50 8.50 -9.30 -3.01
CA TRP A 50 7.37 -9.77 -2.21
C TRP A 50 7.01 -8.73 -1.14
N PRO A 51 5.72 -8.37 -1.00
CA PRO A 51 5.27 -7.24 -0.19
C PRO A 51 5.33 -7.48 1.31
N THR A 52 6.53 -7.64 1.88
CA THR A 52 6.74 -7.59 3.33
C THR A 52 6.50 -6.19 3.85
N ALA A 53 6.07 -6.03 5.11
CA ALA A 53 5.79 -4.71 5.68
C ALA A 53 6.98 -3.75 5.54
N LYS A 54 8.20 -4.25 5.82
CA LYS A 54 9.44 -3.48 5.65
C LYS A 54 9.68 -3.06 4.21
N LEU A 55 9.39 -3.92 3.24
CA LEU A 55 9.60 -3.59 1.84
C LEU A 55 8.57 -2.59 1.33
N ILE A 56 7.30 -2.74 1.70
CA ILE A 56 6.22 -1.79 1.35
C ILE A 56 6.64 -0.38 1.81
N LEU A 57 7.02 -0.22 3.07
CA LEU A 57 7.47 1.08 3.60
C LEU A 57 8.67 1.65 2.84
N ARG A 58 9.66 0.80 2.49
CA ARG A 58 10.81 1.24 1.69
C ARG A 58 10.44 1.68 0.28
N LYS A 59 9.40 1.09 -0.31
CA LYS A 59 8.92 1.46 -1.65
C LYS A 59 8.00 2.67 -1.61
N ILE A 60 7.27 2.88 -0.52
CA ILE A 60 6.60 4.15 -0.22
C ILE A 60 7.63 5.29 -0.15
N ASP A 61 8.72 5.12 0.61
CA ASP A 61 9.77 6.16 0.67
C ASP A 61 10.36 6.50 -0.70
N TRP A 62 10.54 5.49 -1.54
CA TRP A 62 11.02 5.67 -2.90
C TRP A 62 9.98 6.40 -3.76
N LEU A 63 8.70 6.06 -3.62
CA LEU A 63 7.60 6.65 -4.38
C LEU A 63 7.49 8.15 -4.13
N VAL A 64 7.59 8.58 -2.86
CA VAL A 64 7.44 9.99 -2.48
C VAL A 64 8.78 10.74 -2.39
N LYS A 65 9.88 10.09 -2.80
CA LYS A 65 11.21 10.67 -2.71
C LYS A 65 11.31 11.88 -3.64
N ASP A 66 11.88 12.96 -3.12
CA ASP A 66 12.14 14.18 -3.89
C ASP A 66 10.87 14.76 -4.55
N ALA A 67 9.69 14.57 -3.91
CA ALA A 67 8.41 15.05 -4.41
C ALA A 67 8.42 16.55 -4.70
N SER A 68 7.97 16.90 -5.90
CA SER A 68 7.95 18.26 -6.44
C SER A 68 6.52 18.75 -6.70
N GLU A 69 6.40 20.05 -6.96
CA GLU A 69 5.13 20.68 -7.27
C GLU A 69 4.62 20.13 -8.61
N ASN A 70 3.33 19.78 -8.67
CA ASN A 70 2.67 19.15 -9.81
C ASN A 70 2.97 17.66 -10.05
N ASP A 71 3.78 17.00 -9.21
CA ASP A 71 3.94 15.55 -9.27
C ASP A 71 2.64 14.82 -8.94
N GLN A 72 2.43 13.66 -9.56
CA GLN A 72 1.26 12.82 -9.37
C GLN A 72 1.65 11.40 -8.98
N PHE A 73 1.43 11.08 -7.71
CA PHE A 73 1.73 9.77 -7.14
C PHE A 73 0.51 8.88 -7.18
N PHE A 74 0.72 7.59 -7.46
CA PHE A 74 -0.31 6.57 -7.38
C PHE A 74 0.15 5.47 -6.43
N PHE A 75 -0.65 5.19 -5.40
CA PHE A 75 -0.44 4.08 -4.47
C PHE A 75 -1.66 3.15 -4.51
N TYR A 76 -1.44 1.88 -4.80
CA TYR A 76 -2.50 0.88 -4.79
C TYR A 76 -2.13 -0.30 -3.92
N TYR A 77 -3.05 -0.67 -3.04
CA TYR A 77 -2.96 -1.86 -2.23
C TYR A 77 -4.20 -2.73 -2.44
N SER A 78 -4.00 -4.01 -2.74
CA SER A 78 -5.05 -5.03 -2.70
C SER A 78 -4.59 -6.17 -1.81
N GLY A 79 -5.35 -6.47 -0.77
CA GLY A 79 -4.91 -7.43 0.24
C GLY A 79 -5.79 -7.48 1.48
N HIS A 80 -5.25 -8.05 2.55
CA HIS A 80 -5.93 -8.07 3.84
C HIS A 80 -5.72 -6.76 4.57
N GLY A 81 -6.81 -6.18 5.07
CA GLY A 81 -6.75 -5.12 6.07
C GLY A 81 -6.83 -5.69 7.48
N LYS A 82 -6.42 -4.90 8.45
CA LYS A 82 -6.46 -5.20 9.88
C LYS A 82 -7.17 -4.07 10.59
N GLN A 83 -8.00 -4.44 11.56
CA GLN A 83 -8.53 -3.51 12.55
C GLN A 83 -8.03 -3.95 13.93
N THR A 84 -7.39 -3.04 14.66
CA THR A 84 -6.94 -3.27 16.04
C THR A 84 -7.51 -2.21 16.97
N ALA A 85 -7.76 -2.54 18.24
CA ALA A 85 -8.12 -1.52 19.23
C ALA A 85 -6.97 -0.50 19.34
N CYS A 86 -7.28 0.78 19.14
CA CYS A 86 -6.32 1.86 19.23
C CYS A 86 -5.93 2.05 20.71
N SER A 87 -4.63 2.04 21.02
CA SER A 87 -4.13 2.22 22.39
C SER A 87 -3.79 3.66 22.76
N HIS A 88 -4.06 4.59 21.85
CA HIS A 88 -3.74 6.01 21.96
C HIS A 88 -4.97 6.72 21.39
N ASP A 89 -5.64 7.63 22.10
CA ASP A 89 -6.94 8.23 21.70
C ASP A 89 -6.86 9.15 20.44
N SER A 90 -6.10 8.78 19.40
CA SER A 90 -5.97 9.52 18.14
C SER A 90 -7.11 9.27 17.18
N GLU A 91 -7.80 8.12 17.27
CA GLU A 91 -8.87 7.72 16.36
C GLU A 91 -10.26 7.95 16.98
N ILE A 92 -11.19 8.51 16.20
CA ILE A 92 -12.55 8.89 16.66
C ILE A 92 -13.37 7.66 17.08
N ASP A 93 -13.12 6.50 16.45
CA ASP A 93 -13.80 5.23 16.77
C ASP A 93 -12.99 4.33 17.73
N GLY A 94 -11.79 4.78 18.12
CA GLY A 94 -10.87 4.02 18.98
C GLY A 94 -10.27 2.77 18.33
N LYS A 95 -10.16 2.71 17.00
CA LYS A 95 -9.57 1.56 16.27
C LYS A 95 -8.52 2.00 15.24
N ASP A 96 -7.34 1.40 15.33
CA ASP A 96 -6.29 1.53 14.31
C ASP A 96 -6.62 0.62 13.12
N GLU A 97 -6.56 1.17 11.91
CA GLU A 97 -6.60 0.41 10.66
C GLU A 97 -5.19 0.14 10.14
N GLY A 98 -5.03 -0.89 9.30
CA GLY A 98 -3.73 -1.17 8.71
C GLY A 98 -3.75 -2.21 7.61
N ILE A 99 -2.69 -2.23 6.81
CA ILE A 99 -2.52 -3.21 5.72
C ILE A 99 -1.58 -4.34 6.14
N TYR A 100 -1.87 -5.57 5.74
CA TYR A 100 -0.97 -6.69 5.98
C TYR A 100 0.18 -6.74 4.98
N GLY A 101 1.40 -6.90 5.50
CA GLY A 101 2.52 -7.39 4.70
C GLY A 101 2.45 -8.92 4.55
N ALA A 102 2.98 -9.44 3.45
CA ALA A 102 2.99 -10.87 3.13
C ALA A 102 3.66 -11.74 4.20
N ASN A 103 4.55 -11.17 5.03
CA ASN A 103 5.22 -11.89 6.11
C ASN A 103 4.47 -11.86 7.46
N GLY A 104 3.28 -11.25 7.54
CA GLY A 104 2.42 -11.25 8.73
C GLY A 104 2.30 -9.91 9.47
N PRO A 105 3.36 -9.12 9.68
CA PRO A 105 3.23 -7.81 10.29
C PRO A 105 2.32 -6.87 9.48
N SER A 106 1.43 -6.18 10.18
CA SER A 106 0.61 -5.10 9.62
C SER A 106 1.34 -3.76 9.69
N ILE A 107 1.06 -2.89 8.74
CA ILE A 107 1.46 -1.47 8.77
C ILE A 107 0.22 -0.68 9.18
N ILE A 108 0.29 -0.02 10.32
CA ILE A 108 -0.81 0.78 10.88
C ILE A 108 -0.91 2.13 10.16
N ASP A 109 -2.12 2.64 10.02
CA ASP A 109 -2.53 3.90 9.38
C ASP A 109 -1.60 5.09 9.65
N ASN A 110 -1.27 5.36 10.91
CA ASN A 110 -0.41 6.44 11.33
C ASN A 110 0.98 6.33 10.69
N LYS A 111 1.48 5.09 10.55
CA LYS A 111 2.76 4.84 9.88
C LYS A 111 2.66 4.95 8.36
N LEU A 112 1.51 4.61 7.78
CA LEU A 112 1.26 4.85 6.34
C LEU A 112 1.21 6.34 6.07
N LYS A 113 0.44 7.11 6.85
CA LYS A 113 0.31 8.56 6.72
C LYS A 113 1.66 9.26 6.88
N GLU A 114 2.42 8.92 7.93
CA GLU A 114 3.77 9.46 8.19
C GLU A 114 4.71 9.31 6.97
N ARG A 115 4.53 8.25 6.19
CA ARG A 115 5.49 7.86 5.15
C ARG A 115 5.01 8.13 3.73
N LEU A 116 3.71 8.10 3.50
CA LEU A 116 3.10 8.27 2.18
C LEU A 116 2.51 9.67 1.99
N VAL A 117 2.05 10.32 3.06
CA VAL A 117 1.32 11.60 2.98
C VAL A 117 2.17 12.76 3.49
N ASP A 118 2.70 12.64 4.71
CA ASP A 118 3.42 13.74 5.36
C ASP A 118 4.66 14.25 4.59
N PRO A 119 5.38 13.43 3.78
CA PRO A 119 6.49 13.92 2.96
C PRO A 119 6.08 14.70 1.71
N LEU A 120 4.81 14.66 1.31
CA LEU A 120 4.35 15.30 0.08
C LEU A 120 4.32 16.82 0.22
N ILE A 121 4.77 17.51 -0.83
CA ILE A 121 4.77 18.97 -0.83
C ILE A 121 3.47 19.53 -1.40
N ARG A 122 3.12 20.74 -0.97
CA ARG A 122 1.95 21.47 -1.49
C ARG A 122 2.04 21.57 -3.02
N GLY A 123 0.94 21.26 -3.69
CA GLY A 123 0.82 21.29 -5.15
C GLY A 123 1.13 19.94 -5.83
N SER A 124 1.63 18.95 -5.10
CA SER A 124 1.62 17.55 -5.55
C SER A 124 0.24 16.90 -5.34
N LYS A 125 0.00 15.77 -5.99
CA LYS A 125 -1.24 14.98 -5.85
C LYS A 125 -0.90 13.52 -5.55
N LEU A 126 -1.59 12.93 -4.59
CA LEU A 126 -1.56 11.50 -4.31
C LEU A 126 -2.93 10.90 -4.57
N PHE A 127 -2.97 9.86 -5.40
CA PHE A 127 -4.10 8.97 -5.54
C PHE A 127 -3.77 7.66 -4.81
N ALA A 128 -4.43 7.42 -3.69
CA ALA A 128 -4.26 6.20 -2.91
C ALA A 128 -5.54 5.38 -2.94
N LEU A 129 -5.45 4.14 -3.42
CA LEU A 129 -6.57 3.21 -3.51
C LEU A 129 -6.27 1.97 -2.66
N PHE A 130 -7.20 1.63 -1.78
CA PHE A 130 -7.09 0.49 -0.88
C PHE A 130 -8.28 -0.46 -1.13
N ASP A 131 -7.98 -1.62 -1.70
CA ASP A 131 -8.91 -2.72 -1.89
C ASP A 131 -8.66 -3.77 -0.80
N CYS A 132 -9.14 -3.46 0.40
CA CYS A 132 -9.03 -4.31 1.58
C CYS A 132 -10.20 -4.07 2.54
N CYS A 133 -10.53 -5.07 3.37
CA CYS A 133 -11.51 -4.90 4.44
C CYS A 133 -11.01 -3.90 5.49
N HIS A 134 -11.89 -3.06 6.04
CA HIS A 134 -11.55 -2.04 7.06
C HIS A 134 -10.52 -1.02 6.53
N SER A 135 -10.94 -0.24 5.52
CA SER A 135 -10.14 0.80 4.88
C SER A 135 -10.72 2.21 5.05
N GLU A 136 -11.66 2.38 5.98
CA GLU A 136 -12.47 3.59 6.14
C GLU A 136 -11.63 4.76 6.71
N THR A 137 -10.61 4.46 7.53
CA THR A 137 -9.70 5.41 8.18
C THR A 137 -8.21 5.14 7.91
N ILE A 138 -7.87 4.29 6.93
CA ILE A 138 -6.50 3.79 6.68
C ILE A 138 -5.42 4.85 6.38
N LEU A 139 -5.83 6.09 6.11
CA LEU A 139 -4.95 7.25 5.93
C LEU A 139 -5.11 8.34 7.01
N GLY A 140 -5.97 8.14 8.01
CA GLY A 140 -6.18 9.08 9.12
C GLY A 140 -6.55 10.51 8.66
N ILE A 141 -7.33 10.62 7.59
CA ILE A 141 -7.82 11.88 7.00
C ILE A 141 -9.27 12.18 7.38
#